data_AF-A0A9P9PWC7-F1
#
_entry.id   AF-A0A9P9PWC7-F1
#
_cell.length_a   1.000
_cell.length_b   1.000
_cell.length_c   1.000
_cell.angle_alpha   90.00
_cell.angle_beta   90.00
_cell.angle_gamma   90.00
#
_symmetry.space_group_name_H-M   'P 1'
#
loop_
_entity.id
_entity.type
_entity.pdbx_description
1 polymer ?
#
loop_
_entity_poly.entity_id
_entity_poly.type
_entity_poly.pdbx_seq_one_letter_code
_entity_poly.pdbx_strand_id
1 'polypeptide(L)'
;MASRPNIHLYTDQTPNGIKISITLEELSLPYEFTKIDISKNTQKEPWFLAINPNGRIPALTDTFSDGKTINLFESGSIQQYLVDEYDKDHKISYPRGSREYYEVNNWLFFLNAGVGPMQGQANHFNRYAPEYIEYGAKRYINETRRLYGVLDAHLAKSESGFLVGDRLTIADIAHWGWVRSAFWAGVEIDEFPALKKWEEKLLARPGFDKGRQVPGPDTTNELKNNPELMKQKAEDAKAWIQQGMKADAGKK
;
A
#
# COMPACT_ATOMS: atom_id res chain seq x y z
N MET A 1 25.31 3.67 20.98
CA MET A 1 24.60 2.39 20.81
C MET A 1 23.23 2.75 20.26
N ALA A 2 22.85 2.31 19.06
CA ALA A 2 21.50 2.55 18.56
C ALA A 2 20.52 1.95 19.58
N SER A 3 19.57 2.74 20.09
CA SER A 3 18.47 2.16 20.87
C SER A 3 17.80 1.12 19.99
N ARG A 4 17.40 -0.01 20.58
CA ARG A 4 16.61 -1.00 19.84
C ARG A 4 15.38 -0.30 19.25
N PRO A 5 14.99 -0.63 18.01
CA PRO A 5 13.77 -0.07 17.40
C PRO A 5 12.58 -0.29 18.34
N ASN A 6 11.75 0.73 18.52
CA ASN A 6 10.52 0.66 19.31
C ASN A 6 9.32 0.89 18.37
N ILE A 7 9.27 0.06 17.33
CA ILE A 7 8.36 0.23 16.21
C ILE A 7 6.98 -0.31 16.56
N HIS A 8 5.96 0.54 16.42
CA HIS A 8 4.56 0.15 16.49
C HIS A 8 3.84 0.53 15.20
N LEU A 9 3.29 -0.47 14.50
CA LEU A 9 2.55 -0.29 13.25
C LEU A 9 1.03 -0.26 13.49
N TYR A 10 0.38 0.82 13.09
CA TYR A 10 -1.07 0.95 13.11
C TYR A 10 -1.61 0.77 11.69
N THR A 11 -2.27 -0.36 11.42
CA THR A 11 -2.55 -0.80 10.05
C THR A 11 -3.86 -1.58 9.94
N ASP A 12 -4.26 -1.86 8.70
CA ASP A 12 -5.38 -2.75 8.36
C ASP A 12 -5.05 -3.52 7.07
N GLN A 13 -5.86 -4.54 6.75
CA GLN A 13 -5.67 -5.44 5.60
C GLN A 13 -5.98 -4.74 4.26
N THR A 14 -5.16 -3.76 3.89
CA THR A 14 -5.31 -2.94 2.68
C THR A 14 -3.97 -2.84 1.93
N PRO A 15 -3.96 -2.50 0.63
CA PRO A 15 -2.73 -2.29 -0.12
C PRO A 15 -1.77 -1.28 0.52
N ASN A 16 -2.31 -0.24 1.18
CA ASN A 16 -1.48 0.75 1.86
C ASN A 16 -0.93 0.25 3.20
N GLY A 17 -1.71 -0.55 3.92
CA GLY A 17 -1.32 -1.07 5.22
C GLY A 17 -0.23 -2.15 5.12
N ILE A 18 -0.46 -3.15 4.28
CA ILE A 18 0.44 -4.32 4.18
C ILE A 18 1.83 -3.97 3.63
N LYS A 19 1.97 -2.86 2.88
CA LYS A 19 3.29 -2.46 2.35
C LYS A 19 4.29 -2.16 3.48
N ILE A 20 3.81 -1.71 4.64
CA ILE A 20 4.68 -1.38 5.78
C ILE A 20 5.12 -2.65 6.50
N SER A 21 4.22 -3.59 6.77
CA SER A 21 4.59 -4.89 7.35
C SER A 21 5.54 -5.66 6.44
N ILE A 22 5.33 -5.66 5.12
CA ILE A 22 6.27 -6.25 4.17
C ILE A 22 7.65 -5.58 4.24
N THR A 23 7.69 -4.25 4.36
CA THR A 23 8.97 -3.51 4.51
C THR A 23 9.68 -3.91 5.81
N LEU A 24 8.95 -4.00 6.92
CA LEU A 24 9.51 -4.40 8.21
C LEU A 24 10.04 -5.85 8.19
N GLU A 25 9.32 -6.77 7.56
CA GLU A 25 9.73 -8.17 7.40
C GLU A 25 10.96 -8.33 6.48
N GLU A 26 11.01 -7.62 5.35
CA GLU A 26 12.18 -7.63 4.46
C GLU A 26 13.44 -7.04 5.14
N LEU A 27 13.26 -6.09 6.07
CA LEU A 27 14.35 -5.56 6.91
C LEU A 27 14.63 -6.41 8.16
N SER A 28 13.80 -7.42 8.43
CA SER A 28 13.87 -8.24 9.65
C SER A 28 13.82 -7.39 10.94
N LEU A 29 13.02 -6.32 10.94
CA LEU A 29 12.85 -5.45 12.10
C LEU A 29 11.79 -6.02 13.05
N PRO A 30 12.04 -6.05 14.37
CA PRO A 30 10.99 -6.37 15.32
C PRO A 30 10.01 -5.19 15.42
N TYR A 31 8.72 -5.50 15.46
CA TYR A 31 7.66 -4.50 15.62
C TYR A 31 6.43 -5.08 16.31
N GLU A 32 5.69 -4.22 16.99
CA GLU A 32 4.32 -4.49 17.42
C GLU A 32 3.33 -3.91 16.41
N PHE A 33 2.09 -4.39 16.40
CA PHE A 33 1.06 -3.80 15.56
C PHE A 33 -0.30 -3.72 16.24
N THR A 34 -1.07 -2.71 15.86
CA THR A 34 -2.50 -2.55 16.19
C THR A 34 -3.33 -2.59 14.92
N LYS A 35 -4.30 -3.50 14.87
CA LYS A 35 -5.32 -3.48 13.81
C LYS A 35 -6.24 -2.28 14.02
N ILE A 36 -6.35 -1.44 13.00
CA ILE A 36 -7.28 -0.30 12.96
C ILE A 36 -8.48 -0.70 12.10
N ASP A 37 -9.61 -1.01 12.75
CA ASP A 37 -10.84 -1.36 12.05
C ASP A 37 -11.45 -0.11 11.40
N ILE A 38 -11.11 0.13 10.13
CA ILE A 38 -11.53 1.34 9.43
C ILE A 38 -13.05 1.41 9.26
N SER A 39 -13.74 0.26 9.24
CA SER A 39 -15.21 0.18 9.14
C SER A 39 -15.91 0.79 10.36
N LYS A 40 -15.21 0.85 11.50
CA LYS A 40 -15.70 1.47 12.75
C LYS A 40 -15.24 2.91 12.93
N ASN A 41 -14.54 3.47 11.94
CA ASN A 41 -13.93 4.80 12.02
C ASN A 41 -12.90 4.95 13.16
N THR A 42 -12.24 3.88 13.59
CA THR A 42 -11.20 3.93 14.64
C THR A 42 -10.06 4.91 14.28
N GLN A 43 -9.73 5.02 12.99
CA GLN A 43 -8.76 5.99 12.46
C GLN A 43 -9.18 7.47 12.62
N LYS A 44 -10.41 7.74 13.08
CA LYS A 44 -10.93 9.08 13.35
C LYS A 44 -11.01 9.38 14.84
N GLU A 45 -10.65 8.43 15.71
CA GLU A 45 -10.64 8.65 17.16
C GLU A 45 -9.50 9.61 17.56
N PRO A 46 -9.68 10.43 18.63
CA PRO A 46 -8.70 11.46 19.01
C PRO A 46 -7.28 10.93 19.22
N TRP A 47 -7.12 9.73 19.78
CA TRP A 47 -5.81 9.13 20.03
C TRP A 47 -5.09 8.77 18.74
N PHE A 48 -5.82 8.28 17.72
CA PHE A 48 -5.22 7.97 16.43
C PHE A 48 -4.88 9.25 15.67
N LEU A 49 -5.75 10.26 15.75
CA LEU A 49 -5.51 11.58 15.15
C LEU A 49 -4.29 12.31 15.74
N ALA A 50 -3.94 12.02 17.00
CA ALA A 50 -2.70 12.51 17.62
C ALA A 50 -1.43 11.89 17.00
N ILE A 51 -1.55 10.70 16.39
CA ILE A 51 -0.47 10.03 15.65
C ILE A 51 -0.50 10.47 14.19
N ASN A 52 -1.66 10.37 13.55
CA ASN A 52 -1.87 10.76 12.16
C ASN A 52 -3.07 11.72 12.04
N PRO A 53 -2.83 13.03 11.83
CA PRO A 53 -3.91 14.01 11.73
C PRO A 53 -4.79 13.84 10.48
N ASN A 54 -4.32 13.13 9.44
CA ASN A 54 -5.14 12.79 8.26
C ASN A 54 -6.21 11.73 8.61
N GLY A 55 -6.02 10.99 9.70
CA GLY A 55 -6.93 9.93 10.15
C GLY A 55 -7.10 8.85 9.08
N ARG A 56 -5.98 8.34 8.57
CA ARG A 56 -5.92 7.22 7.61
C ARG A 56 -4.81 6.26 8.01
N ILE A 57 -4.96 4.98 7.69
CA ILE A 57 -3.86 4.01 7.81
C ILE A 57 -2.98 4.03 6.55
N PRO A 58 -1.73 3.54 6.63
CA PRO A 58 -1.01 3.18 7.85
C PRO A 58 -0.51 4.41 8.63
N ALA A 59 -0.21 4.20 9.90
CA ALA A 59 0.63 5.08 10.72
C ALA A 59 1.67 4.23 11.46
N LEU A 60 2.79 4.83 11.85
CA LEU A 60 3.86 4.15 12.58
C LEU A 60 4.40 5.08 13.66
N THR A 61 4.71 4.53 14.82
CA THR A 61 5.48 5.23 15.86
C THR A 61 6.78 4.51 16.12
N ASP A 62 7.83 5.26 16.43
CA ASP A 62 9.14 4.74 16.80
C ASP A 62 9.85 5.68 17.79
N THR A 63 10.94 5.24 18.39
CA THR A 63 11.88 6.09 19.12
C THR A 63 12.97 6.60 18.15
N PHE A 64 12.95 7.90 17.88
CA PHE A 64 13.91 8.54 16.99
C PHE A 64 15.31 8.64 17.63
N SER A 65 16.30 9.03 16.82
CA SER A 65 17.71 9.12 17.22
C SER A 65 17.98 10.08 18.40
N ASP A 66 17.09 11.03 18.67
CA ASP A 66 17.15 11.92 19.84
C ASP A 66 16.48 11.34 21.10
N GLY A 67 16.01 10.09 21.04
CA GLY A 67 15.38 9.36 22.14
C GLY A 67 13.89 9.70 22.34
N LYS A 68 13.27 10.52 21.47
CA LYS A 68 11.85 10.88 21.56
C LYS A 68 11.01 10.06 20.60
N THR A 69 9.73 9.93 20.90
CA THR A 69 8.77 9.32 19.96
C THR A 69 8.64 10.18 18.71
N ILE A 70 8.72 9.54 17.54
CA ILE A 70 8.33 10.12 16.26
C ILE A 70 7.03 9.45 15.79
N ASN A 71 6.08 10.27 15.33
CA ASN A 71 4.84 9.82 14.72
C ASN A 71 4.95 9.99 13.21
N LEU A 72 4.69 8.91 12.46
CA LEU A 72 4.85 8.86 11.01
C LEU A 72 3.52 8.46 10.36
N PHE A 73 3.17 9.16 9.29
CA PHE A 73 2.04 8.85 8.42
C PHE A 73 2.46 9.07 6.96
N GLU A 74 1.57 8.67 6.04
CA GLU A 74 1.85 8.45 4.63
C GLU A 74 2.80 7.26 4.38
N SER A 75 2.26 6.25 3.70
CA SER A 75 2.94 4.96 3.57
C SER A 75 4.31 5.04 2.86
N GLY A 76 4.47 5.91 1.86
CA GLY A 76 5.78 6.14 1.22
C GLY A 76 6.78 6.83 2.14
N SER A 77 6.33 7.78 2.97
CA SER A 77 7.16 8.47 3.97
C SER A 77 7.66 7.50 5.04
N ILE A 78 6.77 6.62 5.54
CA ILE A 78 7.12 5.57 6.50
C ILE A 78 8.19 4.64 5.90
N GLN A 79 8.05 4.20 4.65
CA GLN A 79 9.06 3.35 4.01
C GLN A 79 10.41 4.05 3.87
N GLN A 80 10.41 5.34 3.51
CA GLN A 80 11.63 6.14 3.43
C GLN A 80 12.33 6.21 4.78
N TYR A 81 11.58 6.52 5.85
CA TYR A 81 12.08 6.54 7.23
C TYR A 81 12.72 5.19 7.61
N LEU A 82 12.02 4.08 7.35
CA LEU A 82 12.51 2.76 7.72
C LEU A 82 13.83 2.42 7.02
N VAL A 83 13.98 2.74 5.74
CA VAL A 83 15.26 2.45 5.04
C VAL A 83 16.38 3.42 5.45
N ASP A 84 16.07 4.70 5.68
CA ASP A 84 17.07 5.66 6.14
C ASP A 84 17.61 5.30 7.53
N GLU A 85 16.72 4.93 8.46
CA GLU A 85 17.09 4.63 9.84
C GLU A 85 17.68 3.23 10.00
N TYR A 86 17.19 2.24 9.27
CA TYR A 86 17.50 0.84 9.56
C TYR A 86 18.16 0.04 8.43
N ASP A 87 18.04 0.44 7.17
CA ASP A 87 18.62 -0.31 6.04
C ASP A 87 20.06 0.12 5.70
N LYS A 88 20.97 0.04 6.69
CA LYS A 88 22.36 0.51 6.55
C LYS A 88 23.17 -0.23 5.48
N ASP A 89 22.78 -1.47 5.18
CA ASP A 89 23.41 -2.31 4.16
C ASP A 89 22.73 -2.21 2.79
N HIS A 90 21.70 -1.36 2.64
CA HIS A 90 20.97 -1.16 1.39
C HIS A 90 20.44 -2.47 0.78
N LYS A 91 19.76 -3.26 1.62
CA LYS A 91 19.12 -4.52 1.23
C LYS A 91 17.88 -4.28 0.36
N ILE A 92 17.12 -3.24 0.69
CA ILE A 92 15.89 -2.84 -0.05
C ILE A 92 15.87 -1.35 -0.40
N SER A 93 17.06 -0.74 -0.48
CA SER A 93 17.25 0.67 -0.79
C SER A 93 18.59 0.88 -1.51
N TYR A 94 18.89 2.14 -1.80
CA TYR A 94 20.20 2.57 -2.30
C TYR A 94 20.69 3.77 -1.46
N PRO A 95 22.01 4.03 -1.44
CA PRO A 95 22.56 5.17 -0.70
C PRO A 95 21.87 6.48 -1.07
N ARG A 96 21.50 7.27 -0.07
CA ARG A 96 20.90 8.60 -0.27
C ARG A 96 21.80 9.47 -1.14
N GLY A 97 21.22 10.06 -2.19
CA GLY A 97 21.95 10.89 -3.16
C GLY A 97 22.57 10.13 -4.33
N SER A 98 22.53 8.80 -4.33
CA SER A 98 22.83 8.00 -5.54
C SER A 98 21.79 8.23 -6.63
N ARG A 99 22.13 7.84 -7.87
CA ARG A 99 21.18 7.87 -9.00
C ARG A 99 19.95 7.02 -8.69
N GLU A 100 20.18 5.80 -8.24
CA GLU A 100 19.16 4.79 -7.97
C GLU A 100 18.22 5.25 -6.84
N TYR A 101 18.73 5.96 -5.83
CA TYR A 101 17.89 6.57 -4.79
C TYR A 101 16.85 7.54 -5.39
N TYR A 102 17.24 8.39 -6.33
CA TYR A 102 16.30 9.31 -6.97
C TYR A 102 15.33 8.57 -7.91
N GLU A 103 15.78 7.52 -8.58
CA GLU A 103 14.91 6.67 -9.40
C GLU A 103 13.88 5.91 -8.57
N VAL A 104 14.27 5.37 -7.41
CA VAL A 104 13.34 4.77 -6.43
C VAL A 104 12.28 5.79 -6.02
N ASN A 105 12.68 7.03 -5.73
CA ASN A 105 11.74 8.08 -5.37
C ASN A 105 10.78 8.41 -6.50
N ASN A 106 11.21 8.44 -7.76
CA ASN A 106 10.31 8.63 -8.91
C ASN A 106 9.17 7.61 -8.89
N TRP A 107 9.51 6.33 -8.67
CA TRP A 107 8.51 5.25 -8.60
C TRP A 107 7.64 5.33 -7.34
N LEU A 108 8.21 5.68 -6.18
CA LEU A 108 7.41 5.91 -4.96
C LEU A 108 6.38 7.02 -5.18
N PHE A 109 6.78 8.15 -5.77
CA PHE A 109 5.84 9.24 -6.06
C PHE A 109 4.86 8.86 -7.17
N PHE A 110 5.27 8.08 -8.17
CA PHE A 110 4.37 7.53 -9.19
C PHE A 110 3.25 6.66 -8.59
N LEU A 111 3.58 5.84 -7.59
CA LEU A 111 2.56 5.12 -6.82
C LEU A 111 1.64 6.07 -6.05
N ASN A 112 2.22 6.93 -5.21
CA ASN A 112 1.47 7.72 -4.23
C ASN A 112 0.62 8.82 -4.90
N ALA A 113 1.03 9.33 -6.06
CA ALA A 113 0.31 10.36 -6.81
C ALA A 113 -0.46 9.81 -8.03
N GLY A 114 -0.16 8.59 -8.47
CA GLY A 114 -0.75 7.96 -9.65
C GLY A 114 -1.49 6.67 -9.29
N VAL A 115 -0.76 5.55 -9.27
CA VAL A 115 -1.33 4.18 -9.19
C VAL A 115 -2.35 4.05 -8.04
N GLY A 116 -1.93 4.39 -6.82
CA GLY A 116 -2.77 4.23 -5.63
C GLY A 116 -4.06 5.07 -5.68
N PRO A 117 -3.97 6.40 -5.82
CA PRO A 117 -5.15 7.25 -5.91
C PRO A 117 -6.08 6.89 -7.07
N MET A 118 -5.55 6.65 -8.28
CA MET A 118 -6.38 6.36 -9.45
C MET A 118 -7.09 5.01 -9.33
N GLN A 119 -6.40 3.97 -8.86
CA GLN A 119 -7.02 2.68 -8.58
C GLN A 119 -8.03 2.77 -7.42
N GLY A 120 -7.77 3.61 -6.41
CA GLY A 120 -8.73 3.91 -5.36
C GLY A 120 -10.04 4.51 -5.89
N GLN A 121 -9.96 5.41 -6.87
CA GLN A 121 -11.14 5.94 -7.55
C GLN A 121 -11.83 4.88 -8.42
N ALA A 122 -11.06 4.04 -9.13
CA ALA A 122 -11.62 2.91 -9.89
C ALA A 122 -12.43 1.99 -8.95
N ASN A 123 -11.89 1.63 -7.80
CA ASN A 123 -12.59 0.86 -6.76
C ASN A 123 -13.87 1.57 -6.33
N HIS A 124 -13.82 2.88 -6.08
CA HIS A 124 -14.98 3.65 -5.65
C HIS A 124 -16.10 3.64 -6.67
N PHE A 125 -15.84 4.04 -7.91
CA PHE A 125 -16.88 4.11 -8.95
C PHE A 125 -17.36 2.73 -9.41
N ASN A 126 -16.53 1.69 -9.28
CA ASN A 126 -16.88 0.33 -9.69
C ASN A 126 -17.65 -0.44 -8.59
N ARG A 127 -17.39 -0.18 -7.30
CA ARG A 127 -17.90 -1.00 -6.19
C ARG A 127 -18.67 -0.24 -5.12
N TYR A 128 -18.33 1.03 -4.85
CA TYR A 128 -18.77 1.73 -3.63
C TYR A 128 -19.72 2.89 -3.88
N ALA A 129 -19.76 3.43 -5.09
CA ALA A 129 -20.68 4.51 -5.44
C ALA A 129 -22.15 4.08 -5.22
N PRO A 130 -23.03 4.98 -4.77
CA PRO A 130 -24.44 4.68 -4.54
C PRO A 130 -25.13 4.21 -5.83
N GLU A 131 -24.71 4.77 -6.96
CA GLU A 131 -25.19 4.49 -8.31
C GLU A 131 -24.01 4.21 -9.24
N TYR A 132 -24.23 3.41 -10.28
CA TYR A 132 -23.21 3.15 -11.29
C TYR A 132 -23.10 4.32 -12.26
N ILE A 133 -21.98 5.03 -12.22
CA ILE A 133 -21.68 6.18 -13.10
C ILE A 133 -20.67 5.71 -14.14
N GLU A 134 -21.16 5.29 -15.30
CA GLU A 134 -20.36 4.65 -16.35
C GLU A 134 -19.12 5.47 -16.73
N TYR A 135 -19.27 6.78 -16.92
CA TYR A 135 -18.13 7.66 -17.25
C TYR A 135 -17.05 7.66 -16.15
N GLY A 136 -17.46 7.77 -14.88
CA GLY A 136 -16.55 7.76 -13.74
C GLY A 136 -15.81 6.41 -13.64
N ALA A 137 -16.56 5.31 -13.70
CA ALA A 137 -15.99 3.97 -13.67
C ALA A 137 -14.98 3.76 -14.82
N LYS A 138 -15.39 4.00 -16.08
CA LYS A 138 -14.51 3.82 -17.24
C LYS A 138 -13.28 4.71 -17.19
N ARG A 139 -13.42 5.98 -16.78
CA ARG A 139 -12.29 6.92 -16.68
C ARG A 139 -11.19 6.37 -15.77
N TYR A 140 -11.55 5.96 -14.55
CA TYR A 140 -10.56 5.52 -13.57
C TYR A 140 -10.05 4.11 -13.82
N ILE A 141 -10.89 3.21 -14.33
CA ILE A 141 -10.44 1.87 -14.79
C ILE A 141 -9.40 2.02 -15.91
N ASN A 142 -9.67 2.86 -16.92
CA ASN A 142 -8.75 3.07 -18.03
C ASN A 142 -7.46 3.76 -17.58
N GLU A 143 -7.52 4.70 -16.63
CA GLU A 143 -6.31 5.31 -16.08
C GLU A 143 -5.49 4.31 -15.26
N THR A 144 -6.11 3.45 -14.45
CA THR A 144 -5.41 2.34 -13.77
C THR A 144 -4.74 1.41 -14.78
N ARG A 145 -5.44 1.02 -15.86
CA ARG A 145 -4.86 0.22 -16.95
C ARG A 145 -3.67 0.92 -17.61
N ARG A 146 -3.77 2.22 -17.88
CA ARG A 146 -2.67 3.01 -18.45
C ARG A 146 -1.45 3.00 -17.54
N LEU A 147 -1.64 3.20 -16.23
CA LEU A 147 -0.56 3.19 -15.24
C LEU A 147 0.08 1.80 -15.10
N TYR A 148 -0.71 0.73 -15.18
CA TYR A 148 -0.18 -0.64 -15.24
C TYR A 148 0.59 -0.90 -16.52
N GLY A 149 0.15 -0.36 -17.66
CA GLY A 149 0.90 -0.42 -18.91
C GLY A 149 2.27 0.27 -18.82
N VAL A 150 2.39 1.36 -18.04
CA VAL A 150 3.69 1.99 -17.76
C VAL A 150 4.60 1.06 -16.95
N LEU A 151 4.06 0.43 -15.89
CA LEU A 151 4.82 -0.52 -15.07
C LEU A 151 5.24 -1.75 -15.87
N ASP A 152 4.33 -2.32 -16.65
CA ASP A 152 4.58 -3.50 -17.49
C ASP A 152 5.66 -3.23 -18.53
N ALA A 153 5.56 -2.12 -19.26
CA ALA A 153 6.55 -1.74 -20.27
C ALA A 153 7.93 -1.45 -19.67
N HIS A 154 7.98 -0.92 -18.45
CA HIS A 154 9.23 -0.71 -17.71
C HIS A 154 9.83 -2.03 -17.26
N LEU A 155 9.04 -2.89 -16.61
CA LEU A 155 9.47 -4.19 -16.11
C LEU A 155 9.88 -5.15 -17.23
N ALA A 156 9.26 -5.06 -18.41
CA ALA A 156 9.65 -5.83 -19.59
C ALA A 156 11.08 -5.52 -20.07
N LYS A 157 11.61 -4.34 -19.73
CA LYS A 157 12.99 -3.90 -20.04
C LYS A 157 13.93 -4.03 -18.86
N SER A 158 13.43 -4.39 -17.69
CA SER A 158 14.23 -4.54 -16.48
C SER A 158 15.00 -5.85 -16.51
N GLU A 159 16.33 -5.78 -16.55
CA GLU A 159 17.20 -6.96 -16.53
C GLU A 159 17.10 -7.71 -15.19
N SER A 160 17.00 -6.97 -14.08
CA SER A 160 16.87 -7.54 -12.74
C SER A 160 15.46 -8.05 -12.45
N GLY A 161 14.46 -7.59 -13.21
CA GLY A 161 13.05 -7.80 -12.92
C GLY A 161 12.59 -7.10 -11.64
N PHE A 162 13.19 -5.96 -11.30
CA PHE A 162 12.74 -5.01 -10.28
C PHE A 162 12.55 -3.62 -10.90
N LEU A 163 11.86 -2.71 -10.20
CA LEU A 163 11.61 -1.36 -10.71
C LEU A 163 12.90 -0.53 -10.84
N VAL A 164 13.89 -0.71 -9.96
CA VAL A 164 15.14 0.08 -9.97
C VAL A 164 16.37 -0.77 -9.69
N GLY A 165 17.37 -0.64 -10.56
CA GLY A 165 18.68 -1.27 -10.42
C GLY A 165 18.61 -2.80 -10.33
N ASP A 166 19.38 -3.41 -9.44
CA ASP A 166 19.65 -4.86 -9.39
C ASP A 166 18.92 -5.63 -8.28
N ARG A 167 18.16 -4.96 -7.43
CA ARG A 167 17.54 -5.54 -6.22
C ARG A 167 16.13 -5.03 -5.95
N LEU A 168 15.44 -5.72 -5.05
CA LEU A 168 14.17 -5.26 -4.49
C LEU A 168 14.36 -3.87 -3.87
N THR A 169 13.42 -2.96 -4.06
CA THR A 169 13.40 -1.69 -3.34
C THR A 169 12.06 -1.42 -2.69
N ILE A 170 12.01 -0.41 -1.81
CA ILE A 170 10.73 0.11 -1.30
C ILE A 170 9.77 0.54 -2.41
N ALA A 171 10.25 0.94 -3.59
CA ALA A 171 9.38 1.22 -4.73
C ALA A 171 8.60 -0.03 -5.16
N ASP A 172 9.25 -1.18 -5.25
CA ASP A 172 8.60 -2.44 -5.62
C ASP A 172 7.54 -2.84 -4.57
N ILE A 173 7.93 -2.84 -3.29
CA ILE A 173 7.06 -3.17 -2.15
C ILE A 173 5.81 -2.29 -2.16
N ALA A 174 5.99 -0.99 -2.48
CA ALA A 174 4.90 -0.04 -2.41
C ALA A 174 3.82 -0.30 -3.47
N HIS A 175 4.19 -0.75 -4.66
CA HIS A 175 3.26 -1.04 -5.76
C HIS A 175 2.54 -2.38 -5.58
N TRP A 176 3.21 -3.36 -4.97
CA TRP A 176 2.79 -4.77 -5.04
C TRP A 176 1.36 -5.01 -4.56
N GLY A 177 0.98 -4.49 -3.39
CA GLY A 177 -0.37 -4.69 -2.85
C GLY A 177 -1.49 -4.09 -3.72
N TRP A 178 -1.19 -3.01 -4.45
CA TRP A 178 -2.12 -2.39 -5.38
C TRP A 178 -2.29 -3.23 -6.64
N VAL A 179 -1.17 -3.70 -7.22
CA VAL A 179 -1.16 -4.60 -8.39
C VAL A 179 -1.86 -5.92 -8.09
N ARG A 180 -1.58 -6.52 -6.93
CA ARG A 180 -2.26 -7.74 -6.46
C ARG A 180 -3.79 -7.57 -6.35
N SER A 181 -4.26 -6.36 -6.10
CA SER A 181 -5.67 -6.01 -5.96
C SER A 181 -6.31 -5.50 -7.27
N ALA A 182 -5.68 -5.73 -8.43
CA ALA A 182 -6.17 -5.28 -9.74
C ALA A 182 -7.62 -5.68 -10.04
N PHE A 183 -7.98 -6.93 -9.74
CA PHE A 183 -9.32 -7.49 -10.00
C PHE A 183 -10.42 -6.68 -9.29
N TRP A 184 -10.10 -6.11 -8.11
CA TRP A 184 -11.05 -5.31 -7.35
C TRP A 184 -11.42 -4.01 -8.06
N ALA A 185 -10.44 -3.43 -8.77
CA ALA A 185 -10.61 -2.27 -9.63
C ALA A 185 -11.27 -2.60 -10.97
N GLY A 186 -11.48 -3.88 -11.30
CA GLY A 186 -11.97 -4.30 -12.61
C GLY A 186 -10.88 -4.28 -13.69
N VAL A 187 -9.62 -4.49 -13.30
CA VAL A 187 -8.48 -4.61 -14.21
C VAL A 187 -7.95 -6.04 -14.19
N GLU A 188 -7.80 -6.63 -15.37
CA GLU A 188 -7.24 -7.98 -15.54
C GLU A 188 -5.73 -7.92 -15.62
N ILE A 189 -5.05 -8.59 -14.68
CA ILE A 189 -3.58 -8.58 -14.61
C ILE A 189 -2.93 -9.33 -15.78
N ASP A 190 -3.66 -10.25 -16.42
CA ASP A 190 -3.19 -11.03 -17.56
C ASP A 190 -2.95 -10.18 -18.83
N GLU A 191 -3.46 -8.94 -18.86
CA GLU A 191 -3.14 -7.96 -19.90
C GLU A 191 -1.68 -7.44 -19.81
N PHE A 192 -1.02 -7.66 -18.67
CA PHE A 192 0.28 -7.09 -18.31
C PHE A 192 1.26 -8.21 -17.89
N PRO A 193 1.84 -8.95 -18.85
CA PRO A 193 2.59 -10.18 -18.56
C PRO A 193 3.87 -9.95 -17.75
N ALA A 194 4.60 -8.85 -17.98
CA ALA A 194 5.81 -8.54 -17.21
C ALA A 194 5.44 -8.10 -15.78
N LEU A 195 4.36 -7.33 -15.63
CA LEU A 195 3.83 -6.91 -14.34
C LEU A 195 3.32 -8.11 -13.52
N LYS A 196 2.60 -9.04 -14.15
CA LYS A 196 2.14 -10.28 -13.51
C LYS A 196 3.31 -11.11 -13.00
N LYS A 197 4.31 -11.37 -13.87
CA LYS A 197 5.52 -12.12 -13.49
C LYS A 197 6.26 -11.45 -12.33
N TRP A 198 6.32 -10.12 -12.32
CA TRP A 198 6.89 -9.34 -11.22
C TRP A 198 6.09 -9.51 -9.92
N GLU A 199 4.76 -9.43 -9.95
CA GLU A 199 3.91 -9.62 -8.75
C GLU A 199 4.11 -11.01 -8.13
N GLU A 200 4.14 -12.05 -8.96
CA GLU A 200 4.36 -13.44 -8.54
C GLU A 200 5.77 -13.64 -7.98
N LYS A 201 6.79 -13.07 -8.63
CA LYS A 201 8.19 -13.09 -8.16
C LYS A 201 8.33 -12.47 -6.77
N LEU A 202 7.64 -11.36 -6.52
CA LEU A 202 7.67 -10.69 -5.22
C LEU A 202 6.95 -11.48 -4.14
N LEU A 203 5.77 -12.04 -4.45
CA LEU A 203 5.01 -12.86 -3.50
C LEU A 203 5.81 -14.09 -3.01
N ALA A 204 6.66 -14.66 -3.86
CA ALA A 204 7.49 -15.81 -3.50
C ALA A 204 8.56 -15.50 -2.43
N ARG A 205 8.77 -14.23 -2.08
CA ARG A 205 9.75 -13.82 -1.05
C ARG A 205 9.18 -14.03 0.35
N PRO A 206 9.98 -14.53 1.31
CA PRO A 206 9.51 -14.72 2.69
C PRO A 206 8.99 -13.45 3.37
N GLY A 207 9.59 -12.29 3.10
CA GLY A 207 9.16 -11.02 3.69
C GLY A 207 7.78 -10.58 3.18
N PHE A 208 7.49 -10.80 1.90
CA PHE A 208 6.16 -10.59 1.32
C PHE A 208 5.14 -11.57 1.89
N ASP A 209 5.49 -12.86 1.97
CA ASP A 209 4.58 -13.89 2.47
C ASP A 209 4.19 -13.67 3.94
N LYS A 210 5.13 -13.26 4.80
CA LYS A 210 4.84 -12.92 6.19
C LYS A 210 4.13 -11.58 6.30
N GLY A 211 4.67 -10.55 5.66
CA GLY A 211 4.19 -9.17 5.81
C GLY A 211 2.76 -8.98 5.33
N ARG A 212 2.34 -9.67 4.26
CA ARG A 212 0.95 -9.62 3.77
C ARG A 212 -0.08 -10.18 4.75
N GLN A 213 0.35 -10.96 5.74
CA GLN A 213 -0.51 -11.60 6.75
C GLN A 213 -0.71 -10.72 8.00
N VAL A 214 -0.27 -9.46 7.95
CA VAL A 214 -0.41 -8.49 9.04
C VAL A 214 -1.35 -7.36 8.60
N PRO A 215 -2.35 -7.00 9.42
CA PRO A 215 -2.58 -7.44 10.80
C PRO A 215 -3.46 -8.70 10.91
N GLY A 216 -3.78 -9.34 9.78
CA GLY A 216 -4.54 -10.58 9.73
C GLY A 216 -4.33 -11.32 8.41
N PRO A 217 -4.92 -12.50 8.24
CA PRO A 217 -4.66 -13.33 7.08
C PRO A 217 -5.00 -12.62 5.76
N ASP A 218 -4.11 -12.76 4.77
CA ASP A 218 -4.36 -12.30 3.39
C ASP A 218 -5.40 -13.20 2.72
N THR A 219 -6.55 -12.62 2.43
CA THR A 219 -7.71 -13.27 1.80
C THR A 219 -7.87 -12.89 0.32
N THR A 220 -6.87 -12.26 -0.30
CA THR A 220 -6.97 -11.73 -1.68
C THR A 220 -7.35 -12.81 -2.70
N ASN A 221 -6.75 -14.00 -2.63
CA ASN A 221 -7.05 -15.09 -3.57
C ASN A 221 -8.44 -15.69 -3.33
N GLU A 222 -8.86 -15.82 -2.06
CA GLU A 222 -10.21 -16.27 -1.71
C GLU A 222 -11.24 -15.29 -2.27
N LEU A 223 -11.01 -14.00 -2.05
CA LEU A 223 -11.86 -12.94 -2.54
C LEU A 223 -11.93 -12.96 -4.07
N LYS A 224 -10.80 -13.00 -4.78
CA LYS A 224 -10.75 -13.02 -6.25
C LYS A 224 -11.54 -14.18 -6.86
N ASN A 225 -11.50 -15.35 -6.23
CA ASN A 225 -12.10 -16.59 -6.75
C ASN A 225 -13.53 -16.84 -6.25
N ASN A 226 -14.11 -15.92 -5.48
CA ASN A 226 -15.44 -16.06 -4.89
C ASN A 226 -16.32 -14.82 -5.21
N PRO A 227 -17.10 -14.87 -6.31
CA PRO A 227 -17.96 -13.76 -6.73
C PRO A 227 -18.96 -13.30 -5.67
N GLU A 228 -19.54 -14.23 -4.92
CA GLU A 228 -20.49 -13.94 -3.84
C GLU A 228 -19.81 -13.18 -2.70
N LEU A 229 -18.62 -13.62 -2.28
CA LEU A 229 -17.83 -12.93 -1.25
C LEU A 229 -17.38 -11.54 -1.72
N MET A 230 -16.99 -11.39 -3.00
CA MET A 230 -16.68 -10.07 -3.56
C MET A 230 -17.87 -9.13 -3.50
N LYS A 231 -19.05 -9.61 -3.89
CA LYS A 231 -20.28 -8.82 -3.86
C LYS A 231 -20.60 -8.38 -2.43
N GLN A 232 -20.56 -9.31 -1.48
CA GLN A 232 -20.80 -9.02 -0.07
C GLN A 232 -19.82 -7.97 0.48
N LYS A 233 -18.51 -8.15 0.24
CA LYS A 233 -17.48 -7.20 0.67
C LYS A 233 -17.66 -5.81 0.03
N ALA A 234 -18.10 -5.76 -1.22
CA ALA A 234 -18.37 -4.50 -1.91
C ALA A 234 -19.60 -3.78 -1.30
N GLU A 235 -20.65 -4.52 -0.95
CA GLU A 235 -21.84 -3.99 -0.28
C GLU A 235 -21.53 -3.45 1.12
N ASP A 236 -20.75 -4.19 1.92
CA ASP A 236 -20.29 -3.76 3.24
C ASP A 236 -19.46 -2.47 3.14
N ALA A 237 -18.49 -2.43 2.21
CA ALA A 237 -17.65 -1.26 1.98
C ALA A 237 -18.46 -0.06 1.47
N LYS A 238 -19.43 -0.29 0.58
CA LYS A 238 -20.37 0.73 0.10
C LYS A 238 -21.15 1.33 1.27
N ALA A 239 -21.76 0.50 2.12
CA ALA A 239 -22.53 0.97 3.27
C ALA A 239 -21.69 1.84 4.21
N TRP A 240 -20.48 1.38 4.55
CA TRP A 240 -19.54 2.12 5.39
C TRP A 240 -19.12 3.46 4.77
N ILE A 241 -18.73 3.49 3.49
CA ILE A 241 -18.32 4.72 2.81
C ILE A 241 -19.47 5.73 2.76
N GLN A 242 -20.68 5.30 2.44
CA GLN A 242 -21.85 6.17 2.41
C GLN A 242 -22.18 6.74 3.81
N GLN A 243 -22.01 5.94 4.87
CA GLN A 243 -22.17 6.41 6.24
C GLN A 243 -21.11 7.49 6.58
N GLY A 244 -19.85 7.24 6.21
CA GLY A 244 -18.74 8.19 6.41
C GLY A 244 -18.98 9.52 5.69
N MET A 245 -19.37 9.49 4.41
CA MET A 245 -19.68 10.70 3.63
C MET A 245 -20.80 11.54 4.25
N LYS A 246 -21.85 10.89 4.77
CA LYS A 246 -22.94 11.59 5.47
C LYS A 246 -22.47 12.23 6.78
N ALA A 247 -21.64 11.53 7.54
CA ALA A 247 -21.10 12.06 8.80
C ALA A 247 -20.18 13.27 8.56
N ASP A 248 -19.35 13.24 7.52
CA ASP A 248 -18.45 14.35 7.19
C ASP A 248 -19.21 15.57 6.64
N ALA A 249 -20.27 15.37 5.84
CA ALA A 249 -21.13 16.48 5.40
C ALA A 249 -21.84 17.22 6.55
N GLY A 250 -22.01 16.56 7.70
CA GLY A 250 -22.61 17.14 8.91
C GLY A 250 -21.65 17.93 9.80
N LYS A 251 -20.32 17.81 9.59
CA LYS A 251 -19.31 18.56 10.34
C LYS A 251 -19.14 19.94 9.69
N LYS A 252 -19.89 20.92 10.17
CA LYS A 252 -19.65 22.35 9.91
C LYS A 252 -18.72 22.94 10.96
#